data_AF-A0A661FIW6-F1
#
_entry.id   AF-A0A661FIW6-F1
#
_cell.length_a   1.000
_cell.length_b   1.000
_cell.length_c   1.000
_cell.angle_alpha   90.00
_cell.angle_beta   90.00
_cell.angle_gamma   90.00
#
_symmetry.space_group_name_H-M   'P 1'
#
loop_
_entity.id
_entity.type
_entity.pdbx_description
1 polymer ?
#
loop_
_entity_poly.entity_id
_entity_poly.type
_entity_poly.pdbx_seq_one_letter_code
_entity_poly.pdbx_strand_id
1 'polypeptide(L)'
;NKAFPFMAVGECNMNNIPARRFRISFSGELAYEVNVPAASGEPAWLELLEAGKERGVTPYGTEPRGTMRIEKVHVAGSELDGRPTALDLGLDGMANREKHFIGKQLSQRPAMLAEGRLQVVGLKSLEPGRNLRIGAHLVDDKVKLDSVSQSQGHVSATTYSPSLKCGIALGLLKDGASRHGEQIDAVFPLDDETLRVEVCHPVFIDPKGELVRA
;
A
#
# COMPACT_ATOMS: atom_id res chain seq x y z
N ASN A 1 -19.76 10.54 10.00
CA ASN A 1 -19.08 11.42 11.01
C ASN A 1 -19.07 12.92 10.68
N LYS A 2 -20.22 13.64 10.68
CA LYS A 2 -20.28 15.06 10.24
C LYS A 2 -19.51 16.06 11.12
N ALA A 3 -19.52 15.86 12.44
CA ALA A 3 -18.86 16.77 13.39
C ALA A 3 -17.32 16.59 13.46
N PHE A 4 -16.79 15.49 12.89
CA PHE A 4 -15.36 15.21 12.86
C PHE A 4 -15.01 14.52 11.52
N PRO A 5 -14.89 15.30 10.43
CA PRO A 5 -14.74 14.78 9.07
C PRO A 5 -13.36 14.16 8.80
N PHE A 6 -13.21 13.45 7.69
CA PHE A 6 -11.96 12.78 7.32
C PHE A 6 -10.82 13.79 7.25
N MET A 7 -9.64 13.41 7.73
CA MET A 7 -8.46 14.28 7.93
C MET A 7 -8.63 15.38 9.00
N ALA A 8 -9.71 15.40 9.77
CA ALA A 8 -9.84 16.32 10.90
C ALA A 8 -8.85 15.97 12.03
N VAL A 9 -8.39 17.02 12.70
CA VAL A 9 -7.59 16.95 13.92
C VAL A 9 -8.30 17.77 15.00
N GLY A 10 -8.28 17.28 16.24
CA GLY A 10 -8.85 18.01 17.36
C GLY A 10 -8.33 17.51 18.70
N GLU A 11 -8.36 18.41 19.67
CA GLU A 11 -8.04 18.08 21.05
C GLU A 11 -9.25 17.43 21.74
N CYS A 12 -8.98 16.50 22.64
CA CYS A 12 -9.98 15.81 23.43
C CYS A 12 -9.41 15.36 24.78
N ASN A 13 -10.26 14.86 25.65
CA ASN A 13 -9.85 14.22 26.90
C ASN A 13 -10.31 12.76 26.91
N MET A 14 -9.44 11.87 27.38
CA MET A 14 -9.72 10.45 27.58
C MET A 14 -9.52 10.15 29.06
N ASN A 15 -10.61 10.13 29.84
CA ASN A 15 -10.57 9.98 31.30
C ASN A 15 -9.54 10.89 31.99
N ASN A 16 -9.64 12.20 31.74
CA ASN A 16 -8.73 13.24 32.23
C ASN A 16 -7.31 13.19 31.66
N ILE A 17 -7.01 12.29 30.72
CA ILE A 17 -5.77 12.32 29.95
C ILE A 17 -5.97 13.29 28.77
N PRO A 18 -5.18 14.38 28.69
CA PRO A 18 -5.21 15.26 27.52
C PRO A 18 -4.74 14.47 26.30
N ALA A 19 -5.51 14.55 25.22
CA ALA A 19 -5.28 13.79 24.01
C ALA A 19 -5.51 14.63 22.76
N ARG A 20 -4.90 14.20 21.66
CA ARG A 20 -5.20 14.71 20.32
C ARG A 20 -5.66 13.56 19.45
N ARG A 21 -6.84 13.70 18.86
CA ARG A 21 -7.37 12.73 17.91
C ARG A 21 -7.19 13.21 16.49
N PHE A 22 -6.84 12.28 15.60
CA PHE A 22 -6.73 12.49 14.16
C PHE A 22 -7.65 11.51 13.45
N ARG A 23 -8.51 11.98 12.55
CA ARG A 23 -9.29 11.08 11.69
C ARG A 23 -8.47 10.75 10.44
N ILE A 24 -7.46 9.92 10.64
CA ILE A 24 -6.53 9.43 9.62
C ILE A 24 -6.51 7.90 9.67
N SER A 25 -6.13 7.27 8.56
CA SER A 25 -6.18 5.83 8.39
C SER A 25 -5.06 5.38 7.46
N PHE A 26 -4.42 4.27 7.82
CA PHE A 26 -3.47 3.55 6.96
C PHE A 26 -4.03 2.20 6.48
N SER A 27 -5.26 1.87 6.88
CA SER A 27 -5.98 0.65 6.48
C SER A 27 -7.06 0.91 5.43
N GLY A 28 -7.42 2.17 5.17
CA GLY A 28 -8.57 2.53 4.32
C GLY A 28 -9.92 2.38 4.99
N GLU A 29 -9.95 1.98 6.27
CA GLU A 29 -11.15 1.94 7.11
C GLU A 29 -11.35 3.26 7.85
N LEU A 30 -12.55 3.47 8.41
CA LEU A 30 -12.78 4.52 9.40
C LEU A 30 -11.87 4.29 10.61
N ALA A 31 -10.95 5.22 10.84
CA ALA A 31 -9.97 5.11 11.91
C ALA A 31 -9.73 6.44 12.61
N TYR A 32 -9.26 6.32 13.85
CA TYR A 32 -8.81 7.42 14.67
C TYR A 32 -7.44 7.07 15.26
N GLU A 33 -6.46 7.95 15.07
CA GLU A 33 -5.23 7.92 15.87
C GLU A 33 -5.42 8.82 17.09
N VAL A 34 -5.12 8.29 18.29
CA VAL A 34 -5.26 9.00 19.56
C VAL A 34 -3.88 9.17 20.18
N ASN A 35 -3.38 10.39 20.15
CA ASN A 35 -2.06 10.73 20.68
C ASN A 35 -2.20 11.29 22.09
N VAL A 36 -1.43 10.75 23.02
CA VAL A 36 -1.35 11.14 24.44
C VAL A 36 0.10 11.39 24.84
N PRO A 37 0.36 12.09 25.97
CA PRO A 37 1.70 12.10 26.56
C PRO A 37 2.22 10.68 26.74
N ALA A 38 3.51 10.45 26.47
CA ALA A 38 4.09 9.10 26.47
C ALA A 38 3.88 8.35 27.80
N ALA A 39 3.94 9.07 28.93
CA ALA A 39 3.68 8.51 30.26
C ALA A 39 2.24 8.00 30.46
N SER A 40 1.31 8.42 29.60
CA SER A 40 -0.10 8.02 29.62
C SER A 40 -0.44 6.97 28.56
N GLY A 41 0.55 6.39 27.86
CA GLY A 41 0.32 5.45 26.76
C GLY A 41 -0.39 4.17 27.21
N GLU A 42 0.10 3.51 28.26
CA GLU A 42 -0.53 2.30 28.81
C GLU A 42 -1.96 2.54 29.34
N PRO A 43 -2.23 3.54 30.20
CA PRO A 43 -3.60 3.75 30.68
C PRO A 43 -4.56 4.12 29.54
N ALA A 44 -4.12 4.91 28.56
CA ALA A 44 -4.92 5.20 27.37
C ALA A 44 -5.23 3.94 26.54
N TRP A 45 -4.24 3.06 26.36
CA TRP A 45 -4.42 1.79 25.65
C TRP A 45 -5.42 0.87 26.34
N LEU A 46 -5.29 0.69 27.65
CA LEU A 46 -6.21 -0.14 28.44
C LEU A 46 -7.65 0.40 28.41
N GLU A 47 -7.81 1.73 28.47
CA GLU A 47 -9.12 2.37 28.34
C GLU A 47 -9.79 2.05 27.01
N LEU A 48 -9.04 2.15 25.90
CA LEU A 48 -9.57 1.83 24.57
C LEU A 48 -9.97 0.37 24.43
N LEU A 49 -9.19 -0.55 25.03
CA LEU A 49 -9.53 -1.97 25.04
C LEU A 49 -10.80 -2.26 25.84
N GLU A 50 -10.97 -1.63 26.99
CA GLU A 50 -12.19 -1.82 27.78
C GLU A 50 -13.42 -1.23 27.07
N ALA A 51 -13.32 0.01 26.55
CA ALA A 51 -14.40 0.65 25.80
C ALA A 51 -14.80 -0.12 24.52
N GLY A 52 -13.83 -0.81 23.91
CA GLY A 52 -14.02 -1.59 22.70
C GLY A 52 -14.48 -3.04 22.93
N LYS A 53 -14.49 -3.52 24.18
CA LYS A 53 -14.71 -4.93 24.52
C LYS A 53 -16.05 -5.48 24.02
N GLU A 54 -17.14 -4.75 24.23
CA GLU A 54 -18.48 -5.14 23.75
C GLU A 54 -18.59 -5.17 22.21
N ARG A 55 -17.66 -4.52 21.52
CA ARG A 55 -17.59 -4.46 20.05
C ARG A 55 -16.58 -5.45 19.47
N GLY A 56 -15.98 -6.31 20.31
CA GLY A 56 -14.98 -7.29 19.88
C GLY A 56 -13.66 -6.64 19.45
N VAL A 57 -13.24 -5.55 20.12
CA VAL A 57 -11.97 -4.90 19.84
C VAL A 57 -10.83 -5.92 19.83
N THR A 58 -10.05 -5.90 18.76
CA THR A 58 -8.98 -6.86 18.53
C THR A 58 -7.67 -6.09 18.36
N PRO A 59 -6.72 -6.22 19.31
CA PRO A 59 -5.38 -5.70 19.13
C PRO A 59 -4.74 -6.32 17.89
N TYR A 60 -4.10 -5.50 17.07
CA TYR A 60 -3.33 -5.98 15.93
C TYR A 60 -2.00 -5.23 15.83
N GLY A 61 -1.02 -5.90 15.22
CA GLY A 61 0.34 -5.39 15.09
C GLY A 61 0.69 -5.00 13.65
N THR A 62 1.98 -5.10 13.36
CA THR A 62 2.57 -4.72 12.06
C THR A 62 2.05 -5.55 10.90
N GLU A 63 1.80 -6.85 11.09
CA GLU A 63 1.40 -7.76 10.02
C GLU A 63 0.00 -7.47 9.49
N PRO A 64 -1.09 -7.46 10.29
CA PRO A 64 -2.42 -7.07 9.77
C PRO A 64 -2.45 -5.64 9.21
N ARG A 65 -1.68 -4.71 9.81
CA ARG A 65 -1.50 -3.36 9.25
C ARG A 65 -0.86 -3.41 7.87
N GLY A 66 0.16 -4.26 7.70
CA GLY A 66 0.84 -4.52 6.44
C GLY A 66 -0.08 -5.14 5.38
N THR A 67 -1.04 -5.97 5.78
CA THR A 67 -2.06 -6.48 4.87
C THR A 67 -2.98 -5.35 4.38
N MET A 68 -3.60 -4.61 5.30
CA MET A 68 -4.57 -3.57 4.94
C MET A 68 -3.94 -2.44 4.13
N ARG A 69 -2.68 -2.10 4.39
CA ARG A 69 -1.97 -1.09 3.60
C ARG A 69 -1.73 -1.54 2.16
N ILE A 70 -1.45 -2.84 1.94
CA ILE A 70 -1.30 -3.43 0.59
C ILE A 70 -2.64 -3.43 -0.13
N GLU A 71 -3.72 -3.83 0.54
CA GLU A 71 -5.09 -3.83 -0.02
C GLU A 71 -5.51 -2.44 -0.54
N LYS A 72 -4.94 -1.37 0.01
CA LYS A 72 -5.27 0.03 -0.30
C LYS A 72 -4.16 0.81 -1.01
N VAL A 73 -3.10 0.17 -1.51
CA VAL A 73 -1.92 0.83 -2.14
C VAL A 73 -1.26 1.94 -1.32
N HIS A 74 -1.21 1.81 0.00
CA HIS A 74 -0.34 2.68 0.77
C HIS A 74 1.11 2.26 0.54
N VAL A 75 1.82 3.01 -0.31
CA VAL A 75 3.25 2.80 -0.56
C VAL A 75 4.06 2.99 0.72
N ALA A 76 5.04 2.12 0.95
CA ALA A 76 5.91 2.14 2.11
C ALA A 76 7.35 1.83 1.70
N GLY A 77 8.22 1.54 2.67
CA GLY A 77 9.67 1.39 2.48
C GLY A 77 10.09 0.64 1.20
N SER A 78 9.49 -0.52 0.91
CA SER A 78 9.84 -1.34 -0.26
C SER A 78 9.55 -0.68 -1.61
N GLU A 79 8.51 0.16 -1.70
CA GLU A 79 8.19 0.91 -2.92
C GLU A 79 8.97 2.23 -3.00
N LEU A 80 9.55 2.69 -1.88
CA LEU A 80 10.25 3.96 -1.73
C LEU A 80 11.77 3.76 -1.70
N ASP A 81 12.31 3.02 -2.67
CA ASP A 81 13.74 2.66 -2.73
C ASP A 81 14.67 3.76 -3.29
N GLY A 82 14.12 4.96 -3.53
CA GLY A 82 14.86 6.12 -4.05
C GLY A 82 14.91 6.23 -5.57
N ARG A 83 14.40 5.24 -6.32
CA ARG A 83 14.34 5.28 -7.80
C ARG A 83 12.97 5.74 -8.34
N PRO A 84 11.83 5.32 -7.78
CA PRO A 84 10.52 5.77 -8.24
C PRO A 84 10.28 7.25 -7.92
N THR A 85 9.60 7.92 -8.83
CA THR A 85 9.06 9.27 -8.65
C THR A 85 7.64 9.20 -8.08
N ALA A 86 7.09 10.35 -7.69
CA ALA A 86 5.67 10.43 -7.33
C ALA A 86 4.76 9.96 -8.47
N LEU A 87 5.13 10.21 -9.73
CA LEU A 87 4.38 9.72 -10.89
C LEU A 87 4.39 8.19 -11.00
N ASP A 88 5.57 7.59 -10.85
CA ASP A 88 5.73 6.13 -10.88
C ASP A 88 4.90 5.43 -9.80
N LEU A 89 4.72 6.07 -8.65
CA LEU A 89 3.96 5.55 -7.51
C LEU A 89 2.48 5.94 -7.52
N GLY A 90 1.99 6.59 -8.59
CA GLY A 90 0.59 7.04 -8.66
C GLY A 90 0.24 8.18 -7.70
N LEU A 91 1.25 8.88 -7.16
CA LEU A 91 1.12 9.99 -6.21
C LEU A 91 1.28 11.38 -6.85
N ASP A 92 1.42 11.48 -8.18
CA ASP A 92 1.58 12.77 -8.89
C ASP A 92 0.43 13.76 -8.59
N GLY A 93 -0.77 13.26 -8.32
CA GLY A 93 -1.91 14.10 -7.92
C GLY A 93 -1.69 14.88 -6.62
N MET A 94 -0.73 14.48 -5.79
CA MET A 94 -0.33 15.20 -4.56
C MET A 94 0.67 16.34 -4.85
N ALA A 95 1.31 16.33 -6.02
CA ALA A 95 2.26 17.35 -6.42
C ALA A 95 1.55 18.59 -6.99
N ASN A 96 1.82 19.77 -6.42
CA ASN A 96 1.21 21.01 -6.90
C ASN A 96 1.88 21.48 -8.21
N ARG A 97 1.15 21.44 -9.32
CA ARG A 97 1.69 21.80 -10.65
C ARG A 97 1.99 23.29 -10.82
N GLU A 98 1.31 24.16 -10.09
CA GLU A 98 1.46 25.61 -10.18
C GLU A 98 2.63 26.10 -9.31
N LYS A 99 2.67 25.67 -8.04
CA LYS A 99 3.64 26.16 -7.05
C LYS A 99 4.99 25.47 -7.19
N HIS A 100 6.04 26.15 -6.75
CA HIS A 100 7.37 25.54 -6.63
C HIS A 100 7.44 24.61 -5.41
N PHE A 101 8.16 23.49 -5.54
CA PHE A 101 8.52 22.58 -4.44
C PHE A 101 9.84 21.86 -4.77
N ILE A 102 10.51 21.35 -3.73
CA ILE A 102 11.78 20.62 -3.90
C ILE A 102 11.52 19.36 -4.73
N GLY A 103 12.21 19.24 -5.87
CA GLY A 103 12.08 18.11 -6.79
C GLY A 103 11.23 18.37 -8.03
N LYS A 104 10.48 19.50 -8.10
CA LYS A 104 9.60 19.84 -9.24
C LYS A 104 10.35 19.86 -10.58
N GLN A 105 11.50 20.51 -10.64
CA GLN A 105 12.30 20.58 -11.87
C GLN A 105 12.94 19.24 -12.22
N LEU A 106 13.28 18.44 -11.21
CA LEU A 106 13.88 17.12 -11.42
C LEU A 106 12.86 16.12 -11.97
N SER A 107 11.60 16.17 -11.51
CA SER A 107 10.53 15.30 -12.01
C SER A 107 10.16 15.58 -13.47
N GLN A 108 10.51 16.76 -14.00
CA GLN A 108 10.26 17.15 -15.38
C GLN A 108 11.39 16.75 -16.36
N ARG A 109 12.48 16.16 -15.88
CA ARG A 109 13.58 15.73 -16.74
C ARG A 109 13.08 14.65 -17.70
N PRO A 110 13.54 14.61 -18.97
CA PRO A 110 13.08 13.63 -19.95
C PRO A 110 13.13 12.17 -19.46
N ALA A 111 14.17 11.78 -18.72
CA ALA A 111 14.29 10.43 -18.17
C ALA A 111 13.26 10.09 -17.07
N MET A 112 12.68 11.09 -16.39
CA MET A 112 11.62 10.91 -15.38
C MET A 112 10.22 10.85 -16.01
N LEU A 113 10.10 11.24 -17.28
CA LEU A 113 8.86 11.22 -18.06
C LEU A 113 8.90 10.18 -19.20
N ALA A 114 10.02 9.46 -19.33
CA ALA A 114 10.22 8.48 -20.39
C ALA A 114 9.24 7.31 -20.24
N GLU A 115 8.85 6.74 -21.37
CA GLU A 115 8.21 5.43 -21.42
C GLU A 115 9.18 4.36 -20.89
N GLY A 116 8.64 3.24 -20.41
CA GLY A 116 9.43 2.14 -19.90
C GLY A 116 9.90 2.31 -18.45
N ARG A 117 9.36 3.28 -17.71
CA ARG A 117 9.61 3.40 -16.27
C ARG A 117 8.83 2.36 -15.49
N LEU A 118 9.38 1.97 -14.34
CA LEU A 118 8.68 1.11 -13.40
C LEU A 118 7.57 1.90 -12.72
N GLN A 119 6.36 1.37 -12.75
CA GLN A 119 5.17 1.97 -12.16
C GLN A 119 4.56 1.00 -11.15
N VAL A 120 3.98 1.54 -10.08
CA VAL A 120 3.30 0.71 -9.08
C VAL A 120 2.05 0.07 -9.69
N VAL A 121 1.91 -1.24 -9.50
CA VAL A 121 0.76 -2.05 -9.94
C VAL A 121 0.32 -2.97 -8.82
N GLY A 122 -0.94 -3.40 -8.89
CA GLY A 122 -1.44 -4.52 -8.12
C GLY A 122 -1.10 -5.82 -8.83
N LEU A 123 -0.79 -6.85 -8.07
CA LEU A 123 -0.57 -8.20 -8.58
C LEU A 123 -1.48 -9.14 -7.79
N LYS A 124 -2.27 -9.95 -8.49
CA LYS A 124 -3.15 -10.94 -7.89
C LYS A 124 -2.71 -12.35 -8.30
N SER A 125 -2.51 -13.22 -7.32
CA SER A 125 -2.22 -14.63 -7.58
C SER A 125 -3.38 -15.29 -8.32
N LEU A 126 -3.07 -16.00 -9.41
CA LEU A 126 -4.03 -16.85 -10.12
C LEU A 126 -4.10 -18.27 -9.55
N GLU A 127 -3.18 -18.62 -8.65
CA GLU A 127 -3.13 -19.91 -7.98
C GLU A 127 -3.73 -19.79 -6.57
N PRO A 128 -4.86 -20.46 -6.28
CA PRO A 128 -5.56 -20.34 -5.00
C PRO A 128 -4.66 -20.64 -3.80
N GLY A 129 -4.68 -19.75 -2.80
CA GLY A 129 -3.95 -19.92 -1.53
C GLY A 129 -2.44 -19.66 -1.60
N ARG A 130 -1.87 -19.38 -2.78
CA ARG A 130 -0.46 -19.02 -2.92
C ARG A 130 -0.24 -17.52 -2.85
N ASN A 131 0.74 -17.12 -2.04
CA ASN A 131 1.24 -15.75 -1.98
C ASN A 131 2.47 -15.59 -2.87
N LEU A 132 2.66 -14.37 -3.39
CA LEU A 132 3.89 -14.02 -4.08
C LEU A 132 5.06 -13.89 -3.09
N ARG A 133 6.30 -14.01 -3.59
CA ARG A 133 7.51 -13.70 -2.83
C ARG A 133 7.93 -12.25 -3.04
N ILE A 134 8.31 -11.58 -1.95
CA ILE A 134 8.94 -10.25 -2.04
C ILE A 134 10.25 -10.40 -2.80
N GLY A 135 10.51 -9.49 -3.75
CA GLY A 135 11.70 -9.52 -4.60
C GLY A 135 11.59 -10.47 -5.80
N ALA A 136 10.47 -11.19 -5.97
CA ALA A 136 10.22 -11.96 -7.19
C ALA A 136 10.25 -11.02 -8.41
N HIS A 137 10.91 -11.46 -9.47
CA HIS A 137 11.00 -10.73 -10.73
C HIS A 137 9.76 -10.98 -11.58
N LEU A 138 9.25 -9.92 -12.20
CA LEU A 138 8.10 -9.98 -13.10
C LEU A 138 8.59 -10.19 -14.53
N VAL A 139 8.16 -11.29 -15.14
CA VAL A 139 8.62 -11.76 -16.48
C VAL A 139 7.40 -12.10 -17.34
N ASP A 140 7.49 -11.78 -18.63
CA ASP A 140 6.47 -12.12 -19.63
C ASP A 140 6.44 -13.64 -19.88
N ASP A 141 5.25 -14.22 -20.02
CA ASP A 141 5.02 -15.66 -20.14
C ASP A 141 5.53 -16.29 -21.44
N LYS A 142 5.80 -15.45 -22.43
CA LYS A 142 6.29 -15.87 -23.74
C LYS A 142 7.80 -16.03 -23.82
N VAL A 143 8.52 -15.65 -22.76
CA VAL A 143 9.99 -15.55 -22.82
C VAL A 143 10.63 -16.68 -22.02
N LYS A 144 11.54 -17.43 -22.65
CA LYS A 144 12.28 -18.52 -22.00
C LYS A 144 13.22 -17.92 -20.94
N LEU A 145 13.22 -18.51 -19.74
CA LEU A 145 13.98 -18.09 -18.55
C LEU A 145 15.51 -18.31 -18.64
N ASP A 146 16.08 -18.31 -19.83
CA ASP A 146 17.50 -18.60 -20.09
C ASP A 146 18.40 -17.34 -20.11
N SER A 147 17.88 -16.14 -19.78
CA SER A 147 18.72 -14.93 -19.70
C SER A 147 18.31 -13.92 -18.62
N VAL A 148 19.31 -13.28 -18.02
CA VAL A 148 19.23 -12.27 -16.94
C VAL A 148 18.50 -10.97 -17.36
N SER A 149 18.27 -10.75 -18.67
CA SER A 149 17.80 -9.48 -19.23
C SER A 149 16.27 -9.32 -19.34
N GLN A 150 15.49 -10.26 -18.77
CA GLN A 150 14.04 -10.32 -19.03
C GLN A 150 13.15 -9.79 -17.91
N SER A 151 13.71 -9.45 -16.75
CA SER A 151 12.92 -8.85 -15.67
C SER A 151 12.39 -7.48 -16.10
N GLN A 152 11.07 -7.34 -16.06
CA GLN A 152 10.36 -6.10 -16.36
C GLN A 152 10.00 -5.32 -15.09
N GLY A 153 10.39 -5.83 -13.93
CA GLY A 153 9.91 -5.32 -12.65
C GLY A 153 10.10 -6.34 -11.54
N HIS A 154 9.61 -5.99 -10.36
CA HIS A 154 9.70 -6.83 -9.18
C HIS A 154 8.52 -6.63 -8.23
N VAL A 155 8.25 -7.66 -7.44
CA VAL A 155 7.32 -7.62 -6.31
C VAL A 155 7.95 -6.86 -5.16
N SER A 156 7.32 -5.79 -4.70
CA SER A 156 7.81 -4.95 -3.61
C SER A 156 7.23 -5.35 -2.25
N ALA A 157 5.98 -5.81 -2.24
CA ALA A 157 5.29 -6.25 -1.03
C ALA A 157 4.22 -7.28 -1.37
N THR A 158 3.93 -8.20 -0.44
CA THR A 158 3.01 -9.32 -0.63
C THR A 158 2.25 -9.60 0.65
N THR A 159 1.03 -10.13 0.52
CA THR A 159 0.24 -10.64 1.64
C THR A 159 -0.82 -11.62 1.13
N TYR A 160 -1.32 -12.47 2.01
CA TYR A 160 -2.63 -13.09 1.81
C TYR A 160 -3.70 -12.10 2.27
N SER A 161 -4.60 -11.68 1.37
CA SER A 161 -5.73 -10.84 1.74
C SER A 161 -6.88 -11.73 2.24
N PRO A 162 -7.28 -11.67 3.52
CA PRO A 162 -8.46 -12.39 4.01
C PRO A 162 -9.74 -11.87 3.38
N SER A 163 -9.79 -10.57 3.06
CA SER A 163 -10.92 -9.89 2.43
C SER A 163 -11.18 -10.40 1.01
N LEU A 164 -10.11 -10.61 0.22
CA LEU A 164 -10.18 -11.05 -1.17
C LEU A 164 -10.01 -12.57 -1.32
N LYS A 165 -9.57 -13.25 -0.26
CA LYS A 165 -9.28 -14.69 -0.18
C LYS A 165 -8.26 -15.16 -1.22
N CYS A 166 -7.26 -14.34 -1.49
CA CYS A 166 -6.18 -14.67 -2.42
C CYS A 166 -4.87 -13.97 -2.02
N GLY A 167 -3.76 -14.48 -2.52
CA GLY A 167 -2.48 -13.77 -2.48
C GLY A 167 -2.54 -12.51 -3.35
N ILE A 168 -2.16 -11.38 -2.76
CA ILE A 168 -2.02 -10.10 -3.46
C ILE A 168 -0.66 -9.49 -3.17
N ALA A 169 -0.24 -8.61 -4.06
CA ALA A 169 1.03 -7.92 -3.91
C ALA A 169 1.00 -6.55 -4.57
N LEU A 170 1.88 -5.66 -4.10
CA LEU A 170 2.31 -4.52 -4.88
C LEU A 170 3.58 -4.90 -5.64
N GLY A 171 3.71 -4.38 -6.85
CA GLY A 171 4.91 -4.52 -7.65
C GLY A 171 5.24 -3.24 -8.39
N LEU A 172 6.49 -3.11 -8.77
CA LEU A 172 6.98 -2.07 -9.66
C LEU A 172 7.22 -2.72 -11.03
N LEU A 173 6.38 -2.37 -12.01
CA LEU A 173 6.34 -2.99 -13.33
C LEU A 173 6.55 -1.94 -14.43
N LYS A 174 7.40 -2.26 -15.40
CA LYS A 174 7.61 -1.45 -16.60
C LYS A 174 6.29 -1.20 -17.33
N ASP A 175 5.95 0.07 -17.52
CA ASP A 175 4.72 0.54 -18.16
C ASP A 175 3.44 -0.02 -17.52
N GLY A 176 3.50 -0.33 -16.23
CA GLY A 176 2.51 -1.12 -15.51
C GLY A 176 1.07 -0.59 -15.56
N ALA A 177 0.87 0.73 -15.59
CA ALA A 177 -0.46 1.33 -15.65
C ALA A 177 -1.24 0.96 -16.93
N SER A 178 -0.53 0.69 -18.03
CA SER A 178 -1.11 0.30 -19.32
C SER A 178 -1.36 -1.21 -19.46
N ARG A 179 -0.96 -1.99 -18.44
CA ARG A 179 -0.87 -3.46 -18.50
C ARG A 179 -1.86 -4.16 -17.57
N HIS A 180 -2.82 -3.44 -17.01
CA HIS A 180 -3.87 -4.05 -16.20
C HIS A 180 -4.67 -5.08 -17.03
N GLY A 181 -4.93 -6.26 -16.46
CA GLY A 181 -5.53 -7.42 -17.09
C GLY A 181 -4.53 -8.40 -17.73
N GLU A 182 -3.26 -7.99 -17.88
CA GLU A 182 -2.21 -8.89 -18.36
C GLU A 182 -1.88 -9.95 -17.30
N GLN A 183 -1.56 -11.16 -17.77
CA GLN A 183 -1.06 -12.22 -16.91
C GLN A 183 0.42 -12.43 -17.17
N ILE A 184 1.23 -12.42 -16.11
CA ILE A 184 2.68 -12.55 -16.17
C ILE A 184 3.17 -13.53 -15.09
N ASP A 185 4.43 -13.90 -15.16
CA ASP A 185 5.04 -14.80 -14.19
C ASP A 185 5.86 -14.00 -13.17
N ALA A 186 5.59 -14.26 -11.88
CA ALA A 186 6.42 -13.81 -10.78
C ALA A 186 7.42 -14.94 -10.44
N VAL A 187 8.68 -14.73 -10.80
CA VAL A 187 9.75 -15.72 -10.69
C VAL A 187 10.68 -15.35 -9.54
N PHE A 188 10.91 -16.29 -8.64
CA PHE A 188 11.84 -16.15 -7.51
C PHE A 188 12.91 -17.25 -7.58
N PRO A 189 14.00 -17.03 -8.32
CA PRO A 189 15.00 -18.07 -8.62
C PRO A 189 15.72 -18.65 -7.41
N LEU A 190 15.76 -17.91 -6.29
CA LEU A 190 16.44 -18.36 -5.07
C LEU A 190 15.78 -19.60 -4.44
N ASP A 191 14.47 -19.77 -4.63
CA ASP A 191 13.71 -20.94 -4.17
C ASP A 191 13.11 -21.76 -5.34
N ASP A 192 13.54 -21.51 -6.58
CA ASP A 192 12.98 -22.13 -7.81
C ASP A 192 11.45 -22.01 -7.90
N GLU A 193 10.90 -20.89 -7.43
CA GLU A 193 9.46 -20.65 -7.43
C GLU A 193 9.05 -19.80 -8.62
N THR A 194 8.02 -20.26 -9.33
CA THR A 194 7.26 -19.44 -10.29
C THR A 194 5.79 -19.43 -9.86
N LEU A 195 5.18 -18.25 -9.95
CA LEU A 195 3.77 -18.05 -9.64
C LEU A 195 3.12 -17.21 -10.73
N ARG A 196 2.02 -17.72 -11.27
CA ARG A 196 1.23 -16.99 -12.26
C ARG A 196 0.40 -15.89 -11.59
N VAL A 197 0.50 -14.66 -12.09
CA VAL A 197 -0.19 -13.50 -11.53
C VAL A 197 -0.90 -12.66 -12.59
N GLU A 198 -2.00 -12.03 -12.21
CA GLU A 198 -2.66 -10.98 -13.00
C GLU A 198 -2.18 -9.61 -12.52
N VAL A 199 -1.74 -8.77 -13.46
CA VAL A 199 -1.47 -7.35 -13.25
C VAL A 199 -2.81 -6.63 -13.18
N CYS A 200 -3.05 -5.88 -12.12
CA CYS A 200 -4.32 -5.19 -11.91
C CYS A 200 -4.09 -3.80 -11.30
N HIS A 201 -5.19 -3.04 -11.17
CA HIS A 201 -5.14 -1.76 -10.49
C HIS A 201 -4.64 -1.95 -9.04
N PRO A 202 -3.72 -1.11 -8.54
CA PRO A 202 -3.06 -1.38 -7.26
C PRO A 202 -3.95 -1.17 -6.03
N VAL A 203 -5.05 -0.42 -6.17
CA VAL A 203 -6.08 -0.36 -5.12
C VAL A 203 -7.01 -1.55 -5.29
N PHE A 204 -6.93 -2.53 -4.38
CA PHE A 204 -7.72 -3.76 -4.46
C PHE A 204 -9.10 -3.63 -3.81
N ILE A 205 -9.20 -2.86 -2.72
CA ILE A 205 -10.43 -2.71 -1.94
C ILE A 205 -10.86 -1.25 -1.91
N ASP A 206 -12.15 -1.01 -2.14
CA ASP A 206 -12.79 0.32 -2.04
C ASP A 206 -11.96 1.43 -2.74
N PRO A 207 -11.84 1.38 -4.08
CA PRO A 207 -11.05 2.36 -4.85
C PRO A 207 -11.60 3.78 -4.77
N LYS A 208 -12.87 3.95 -4.38
CA LYS A 208 -13.50 5.26 -4.17
C LYS A 208 -13.20 5.83 -2.77
N GLY A 209 -12.71 5.00 -1.84
CA GLY A 209 -12.43 5.40 -0.47
C GLY A 209 -13.70 5.79 0.29
N GLU A 210 -14.79 5.06 0.08
CA GLU A 210 -16.05 5.29 0.77
C GLU A 210 -15.96 4.85 2.24
N LEU A 211 -15.24 3.76 2.54
CA LEU A 211 -15.12 3.20 3.90
C LEU A 211 -14.39 4.15 4.84
N VAL A 212 -13.25 4.70 4.43
CA VAL A 212 -12.51 5.70 5.22
C VAL A 212 -13.32 6.97 5.47
N ARG A 213 -14.31 7.26 4.61
CA ARG A 213 -15.13 8.50 4.63
C ARG A 213 -16.48 8.36 5.33
N ALA A 214 -16.87 7.17 5.78
CA ALA A 214 -18.10 6.92 6.55
C ALA A 214 -18.28 7.85 7.78
#